data_AF-A0AAV3IIW0-F1
#
_entry.id   AF-A0AAV3IIW0-F1
#
_cell.length_a   1.000
_cell.length_b   1.000
_cell.length_c   1.000
_cell.angle_alpha   90.00
_cell.angle_beta   90.00
_cell.angle_gamma   90.00
#
_symmetry.space_group_name_H-M   'P 1'
#
loop_
_entity.id
_entity.type
_entity.pdbx_description
1 polymer ?
#
loop_
_entity_poly.entity_id
_entity_poly.type
_entity_poly.pdbx_seq_one_letter_code
_entity_poly.pdbx_strand_id
1 'polypeptide(L)'
;MKKIGIVAVSAITLCWAMYEVSSDNTNTALRNESNQKVASKRISSTTKNEKLASQPLLTQMNSPNSSTPICQYHFDATQEDYDLWNNEHPDYFPMKIFPIISGQKFSLKVDPILENEYGNIDYIARSKAGLNSTNDIGDFSIPNKGIIAFEMELKIPTVAVGNSSYISNIDFTGVTNNGYTVRSNYGFHTGTYDPDFGENPPTLNYSLAYRVSDNSGPDHPYFKSQNMTNNMNGYQRLGIYINQNTKQVGFILNGVDQGYQSNLPAPLANIRFSIMNGIAIYSEQLFGQELSSELITDRDDLQFIYPPDTTDICGNTI
;
A
#
# COMPACT_ATOMS: atom_id res chain seq x y z
N MET A 1 -41.15 12.24 2.02
CA MET A 1 -40.06 13.22 1.98
C MET A 1 -38.79 12.49 1.58
N LYS A 2 -38.30 12.72 0.36
CA LYS A 2 -37.07 12.10 -0.16
C LYS A 2 -35.88 12.68 0.61
N LYS A 3 -35.18 11.84 1.38
CA LYS A 3 -33.90 12.21 1.97
C LYS A 3 -32.87 12.19 0.84
N ILE A 4 -32.41 13.37 0.44
CA ILE A 4 -31.22 13.52 -0.39
C ILE A 4 -30.06 13.11 0.52
N GLY A 5 -29.58 11.88 0.33
CA GLY A 5 -28.42 11.36 1.04
C GLY A 5 -27.19 12.09 0.54
N ILE A 6 -26.71 13.05 1.32
CA ILE A 6 -25.36 13.58 1.18
C ILE A 6 -24.43 12.40 1.41
N VAL A 7 -23.64 12.07 0.39
CA VAL A 7 -22.57 11.08 0.45
C VAL A 7 -21.47 11.67 1.35
N ALA A 8 -21.67 11.57 2.66
CA ALA A 8 -20.59 11.67 3.62
C ALA A 8 -19.90 10.31 3.60
N VAL A 9 -19.05 10.10 2.58
CA VAL A 9 -17.99 9.09 2.64
C VAL A 9 -17.33 9.27 4.00
N SER A 10 -17.09 8.18 4.71
CA SER A 10 -16.30 8.10 5.93
C SER A 10 -14.97 8.84 5.77
N ALA A 11 -15.04 10.16 5.97
CA ALA A 11 -13.97 11.12 5.81
C ALA A 11 -13.12 11.20 7.09
N ILE A 12 -13.33 10.29 8.05
CA ILE A 12 -12.56 10.27 9.29
C ILE A 12 -11.11 9.78 9.04
N THR A 13 -10.86 9.07 7.94
CA THR A 13 -9.48 8.74 7.48
C THR A 13 -9.01 9.51 6.23
N LEU A 14 -9.91 10.23 5.54
CA LEU A 14 -9.58 11.00 4.33
C LEU A 14 -9.45 12.53 4.55
N CYS A 15 -9.91 13.08 5.67
CA CYS A 15 -9.93 14.54 5.90
C CYS A 15 -8.57 15.21 6.23
N TRP A 16 -7.44 14.51 6.25
CA TRP A 16 -6.19 15.12 6.76
C TRP A 16 -5.04 15.23 5.75
N ALA A 17 -5.18 14.71 4.53
CA ALA A 17 -4.14 14.85 3.48
C ALA A 17 -4.46 15.88 2.39
N MET A 18 -5.64 16.52 2.43
CA MET A 18 -6.09 17.48 1.42
C MET A 18 -5.79 18.94 1.84
N TYR A 19 -4.52 19.28 2.02
CA TYR A 19 -4.08 20.68 1.98
C TYR A 19 -2.63 20.73 1.47
N GLU A 20 -2.50 20.85 0.14
CA GLU A 20 -1.69 21.84 -0.58
C GLU A 20 -1.50 21.41 -2.04
N VAL A 21 -2.24 22.08 -2.92
CA VAL A 21 -1.99 22.08 -4.37
C VAL A 21 -0.75 22.95 -4.61
N SER A 22 0.41 22.33 -4.83
CA SER A 22 1.54 23.03 -5.45
C SER A 22 1.37 22.97 -6.96
N SER A 23 0.83 24.06 -7.51
CA SER A 23 0.94 24.37 -8.92
C SER A 23 2.35 24.88 -9.20
N ASP A 24 3.19 24.09 -9.87
CA ASP A 24 4.34 24.65 -10.57
C ASP A 24 4.45 24.07 -11.98
N ASN A 25 3.89 24.86 -12.89
CA ASN A 25 4.09 24.77 -14.32
C ASN A 25 5.20 25.76 -14.66
N THR A 26 6.44 25.29 -14.87
CA THR A 26 7.48 26.11 -15.51
C THR A 26 8.29 25.28 -16.49
N ASN A 27 7.96 25.46 -17.77
CA ASN A 27 8.87 25.26 -18.87
C ASN A 27 10.09 26.17 -18.68
N THR A 28 11.28 25.59 -18.49
CA THR A 28 12.50 26.24 -18.95
C THR A 28 13.50 25.20 -19.43
N ALA A 29 13.65 25.15 -20.75
CA ALA A 29 14.76 24.49 -21.42
C ALA A 29 16.09 25.06 -20.91
N LEU A 30 17.05 24.18 -20.63
CA LEU A 30 18.45 24.56 -20.50
C LEU A 30 19.30 23.85 -21.55
N ARG A 31 20.21 24.67 -22.06
CA ARG A 31 20.90 24.65 -23.32
C ARG A 31 22.23 23.90 -23.16
N ASN A 32 22.58 23.14 -24.20
CA ASN A 32 23.89 22.53 -24.42
C ASN A 32 25.06 23.47 -24.06
N GLU A 33 26.09 22.93 -23.40
CA GLU A 33 27.48 23.22 -23.73
C GLU A 33 28.36 21.97 -23.62
N SER A 34 28.99 21.63 -24.74
CA SER A 34 30.09 20.68 -24.88
C SER A 34 31.42 21.39 -24.57
N ASN A 35 32.40 20.70 -23.96
CA ASN A 35 33.68 20.39 -24.62
C ASN A 35 34.71 19.70 -23.71
N GLN A 36 35.28 18.62 -24.27
CA GLN A 36 36.67 18.14 -24.25
C GLN A 36 37.44 18.02 -22.91
N LYS A 37 37.95 16.81 -22.61
CA LYS A 37 39.28 16.34 -23.09
C LYS A 37 39.52 14.87 -22.67
N VAL A 38 39.77 14.01 -23.65
CA VAL A 38 40.24 12.63 -23.47
C VAL A 38 41.75 12.61 -23.69
N ALA A 39 42.50 11.97 -22.79
CA ALA A 39 43.88 11.56 -23.04
C ALA A 39 44.12 10.16 -22.45
N SER A 40 44.62 9.28 -23.31
CA SER A 40 44.95 7.87 -23.08
C SER A 40 46.20 7.65 -22.22
N LYS A 41 46.31 6.49 -21.56
CA LYS A 41 47.49 5.60 -21.68
C LYS A 41 47.22 4.21 -21.09
N ARG A 42 48.05 3.26 -21.53
CA ARG A 42 47.86 1.80 -21.62
C ARG A 42 49.01 1.08 -20.89
N ILE A 43 48.81 -0.20 -20.52
CA ILE A 43 49.80 -1.28 -20.24
C ILE A 43 50.41 -1.23 -18.80
N SER A 44 50.64 -2.31 -18.02
CA SER A 44 51.02 -3.70 -18.28
C SER A 44 50.70 -4.68 -17.13
N SER A 45 50.76 -5.97 -17.48
CA SER A 45 50.72 -7.20 -16.68
C SER A 45 52.02 -7.52 -15.91
N THR A 46 51.93 -8.34 -14.84
CA THR A 46 52.91 -9.39 -14.50
C THR A 46 52.33 -10.47 -13.56
N THR A 47 52.82 -11.70 -13.75
CA THR A 47 52.41 -13.03 -13.24
C THR A 47 53.18 -13.56 -12.01
N LYS A 48 52.69 -14.69 -11.44
CA LYS A 48 53.34 -15.77 -10.63
C LYS A 48 53.32 -15.61 -9.10
N ASN A 49 53.17 -16.63 -8.23
CA ASN A 49 53.20 -18.11 -8.32
C ASN A 49 52.60 -18.76 -7.03
N GLU A 50 52.05 -19.98 -7.18
CA GLU A 50 52.10 -21.20 -6.32
C GLU A 50 51.80 -21.17 -4.78
N LYS A 51 50.91 -22.08 -4.30
CA LYS A 51 51.26 -23.41 -3.71
C LYS A 51 50.19 -24.04 -2.78
N LEU A 52 49.61 -25.17 -3.24
CA LEU A 52 49.40 -26.50 -2.62
C LEU A 52 48.55 -26.76 -1.33
N ALA A 53 47.55 -27.66 -1.52
CA ALA A 53 46.94 -28.70 -0.65
C ALA A 53 46.09 -28.29 0.58
N SER A 54 44.95 -28.90 0.92
CA SER A 54 44.59 -30.34 0.92
C SER A 54 43.06 -30.54 0.94
N GLN A 55 42.53 -31.55 0.24
CA GLN A 55 41.29 -32.28 0.61
C GLN A 55 41.69 -33.41 1.59
N PRO A 56 40.85 -33.92 2.51
CA PRO A 56 39.44 -34.30 2.25
C PRO A 56 38.46 -34.14 3.43
N LEU A 57 37.16 -34.07 3.15
CA LEU A 57 36.14 -34.91 3.79
C LEU A 57 34.81 -34.68 3.07
N LEU A 58 34.23 -35.75 2.52
CA LEU A 58 32.85 -35.78 2.08
C LEU A 58 31.95 -35.59 3.30
N THR A 59 31.56 -34.35 3.58
CA THR A 59 30.39 -34.06 4.39
C THR A 59 29.16 -34.31 3.53
N GLN A 60 28.42 -35.33 3.96
CA GLN A 60 27.01 -35.58 3.67
C GLN A 60 26.29 -34.27 3.32
N MET A 61 25.85 -34.15 2.06
CA MET A 61 24.89 -33.13 1.65
C MET A 61 23.62 -33.38 2.48
N ASN A 62 23.50 -32.69 3.61
CA ASN A 62 22.20 -32.38 4.15
C ASN A 62 21.55 -31.46 3.13
N SER A 63 20.66 -32.04 2.32
CA SER A 63 19.72 -31.29 1.50
C SER A 63 19.09 -30.22 2.40
N PRO A 64 19.21 -28.92 2.10
CA PRO A 64 18.49 -27.92 2.85
C PRO A 64 17.02 -28.02 2.43
N ASN A 65 16.27 -28.93 3.07
CA ASN A 65 14.84 -28.71 3.26
C ASN A 65 14.70 -27.65 4.36
N SER A 66 15.08 -26.43 4.02
CA SER A 66 14.76 -25.22 4.75
C SER A 66 13.93 -24.40 3.78
N SER A 67 12.67 -24.78 3.58
CA SER A 67 11.72 -23.82 3.04
C SER A 67 11.71 -22.66 4.03
N THR A 68 12.26 -21.52 3.63
CA THR A 68 12.07 -20.26 4.37
C THR A 68 10.58 -20.10 4.65
N PRO A 69 10.19 -19.72 5.86
CA PRO A 69 8.78 -19.64 6.23
C PRO A 69 8.09 -18.59 5.36
N ILE A 70 6.90 -18.95 4.84
CA ILE A 70 6.05 -18.04 4.08
C ILE A 70 5.73 -16.83 4.97
N CYS A 71 5.95 -15.62 4.47
CA CYS A 71 5.63 -14.40 5.18
C CYS A 71 4.19 -13.98 4.90
N GLN A 72 3.34 -14.00 5.92
CA GLN A 72 1.94 -13.59 5.80
C GLN A 72 1.51 -12.73 6.98
N TYR A 73 0.82 -11.63 6.66
CA TYR A 73 0.05 -10.87 7.63
C TYR A 73 -1.36 -11.48 7.76
N HIS A 74 -1.84 -11.60 9.00
CA HIS A 74 -3.10 -12.29 9.29
C HIS A 74 -4.24 -11.29 9.52
N PHE A 75 -5.24 -11.34 8.64
CA PHE A 75 -6.51 -10.62 8.80
C PHE A 75 -7.54 -11.58 9.42
N ASP A 76 -7.50 -11.72 10.75
CA ASP A 76 -8.23 -12.73 11.53
C ASP A 76 -9.54 -12.23 12.16
N ALA A 77 -9.99 -11.01 11.85
CA ALA A 77 -11.32 -10.53 12.24
C ALA A 77 -12.41 -11.29 11.46
N THR A 78 -13.39 -11.83 12.18
CA THR A 78 -14.51 -12.59 11.62
C THR A 78 -15.76 -11.71 11.45
N GLN A 79 -16.78 -12.22 10.76
CA GLN A 79 -18.06 -11.50 10.64
C GLN A 79 -18.68 -11.25 12.02
N GLU A 80 -18.56 -12.18 12.96
CA GLU A 80 -19.06 -12.00 14.33
C GLU A 80 -18.34 -10.85 15.07
N ASP A 81 -17.04 -10.66 14.83
CA ASP A 81 -16.31 -9.52 15.41
C ASP A 81 -16.82 -8.19 14.84
N TYR A 82 -17.10 -8.14 13.52
CA TYR A 82 -17.68 -6.96 12.88
C TYR A 82 -19.12 -6.69 13.35
N ASP A 83 -19.94 -7.73 13.49
CA ASP A 83 -21.31 -7.60 13.97
C ASP A 83 -21.34 -7.06 15.41
N LEU A 84 -20.44 -7.52 16.28
CA LEU A 84 -20.28 -6.97 17.62
C LEU A 84 -19.89 -5.49 17.55
N TRP A 85 -18.88 -5.14 16.75
CA TRP A 85 -18.43 -3.76 16.60
C TRP A 85 -19.55 -2.84 16.10
N ASN A 86 -20.30 -3.27 15.07
CA ASN A 86 -21.41 -2.51 14.49
C ASN A 86 -22.53 -2.27 15.51
N ASN A 87 -22.81 -3.25 16.37
CA ASN A 87 -23.81 -3.10 17.45
C ASN A 87 -23.36 -2.10 18.52
N GLU A 88 -22.06 -2.03 18.80
CA GLU A 88 -21.47 -1.07 19.74
C GLU A 88 -21.35 0.35 19.15
N HIS A 89 -21.28 0.46 17.81
CA HIS A 89 -21.06 1.71 17.07
C HIS A 89 -22.16 1.97 16.01
N PRO A 90 -23.44 2.09 16.41
CA PRO A 90 -24.56 2.22 15.49
C PRO A 90 -24.60 3.55 14.72
N ASP A 91 -23.74 4.51 15.08
CA ASP A 91 -23.55 5.79 14.41
C ASP A 91 -22.64 5.71 13.17
N TYR A 92 -21.91 4.61 13.00
CA TYR A 92 -21.04 4.37 11.85
C TYR A 92 -21.74 3.52 10.77
N PHE A 93 -21.23 3.58 9.53
CA PHE A 93 -21.67 2.66 8.49
C PHE A 93 -21.29 1.22 8.87
N PRO A 94 -22.20 0.25 8.67
CA PRO A 94 -21.95 -1.12 9.06
C PRO A 94 -20.83 -1.72 8.21
N MET A 95 -19.82 -2.25 8.89
CA MET A 95 -18.69 -2.93 8.27
C MET A 95 -19.03 -4.40 7.99
N LYS A 96 -18.61 -4.94 6.85
CA LYS A 96 -18.78 -6.35 6.48
C LYS A 96 -17.47 -7.01 6.11
N ILE A 97 -17.38 -8.32 6.31
CA ILE A 97 -16.27 -9.11 5.77
C ILE A 97 -16.38 -9.23 4.24
N PHE A 98 -15.25 -9.31 3.56
CA PHE A 98 -15.21 -9.59 2.13
C PHE A 98 -15.87 -10.94 1.78
N PRO A 99 -16.63 -11.03 0.68
CA PRO A 99 -17.32 -12.26 0.29
C PRO A 99 -16.38 -13.35 -0.25
N ILE A 100 -15.20 -12.96 -0.77
CA ILE A 100 -14.21 -13.89 -1.33
C ILE A 100 -12.84 -13.53 -0.75
N ILE A 101 -12.24 -14.48 -0.02
CA ILE A 101 -10.92 -14.31 0.62
C ILE A 101 -10.02 -15.46 0.17
N SER A 102 -8.83 -15.13 -0.31
CA SER A 102 -7.80 -16.10 -0.68
C SER A 102 -6.44 -15.61 -0.19
N GLY A 103 -5.97 -16.14 0.93
CA GLY A 103 -4.77 -15.63 1.60
C GLY A 103 -4.93 -14.16 1.98
N GLN A 104 -4.06 -13.30 1.45
CA GLN A 104 -4.08 -11.85 1.66
C GLN A 104 -4.79 -11.08 0.53
N LYS A 105 -5.50 -11.79 -0.36
CA LYS A 105 -6.34 -11.23 -1.43
C LYS A 105 -7.81 -11.20 -1.02
N PHE A 106 -8.39 -10.02 -1.04
CA PHE A 106 -9.77 -9.74 -0.67
C PHE A 106 -10.54 -9.29 -1.89
N SER A 107 -11.55 -10.06 -2.29
CA SER A 107 -12.24 -9.89 -3.57
C SER A 107 -13.75 -9.82 -3.39
N LEU A 108 -14.39 -9.18 -4.37
CA LEU A 108 -15.83 -9.15 -4.49
C LEU A 108 -16.23 -9.18 -5.97
N LYS A 109 -17.44 -9.67 -6.21
CA LYS A 109 -18.13 -9.49 -7.48
C LYS A 109 -19.34 -8.62 -7.21
N VAL A 110 -19.54 -7.59 -8.04
CA VAL A 110 -20.71 -6.72 -7.90
C VAL A 110 -21.89 -7.42 -8.57
N ASP A 111 -22.75 -8.03 -7.78
CA ASP A 111 -23.93 -8.72 -8.30
C ASP A 111 -25.01 -7.72 -8.74
N PRO A 112 -25.81 -8.05 -9.78
CA PRO A 112 -26.97 -7.25 -10.14
C PRO A 112 -27.99 -7.20 -9.00
N ILE A 113 -28.40 -5.99 -8.62
CA ILE A 113 -29.44 -5.74 -7.61
C ILE A 113 -30.53 -4.86 -8.20
N LEU A 114 -31.74 -4.91 -7.62
CA LEU A 114 -32.84 -4.08 -8.07
C LEU A 114 -32.64 -2.61 -7.63
N GLU A 115 -33.18 -1.65 -8.39
CA GLU A 115 -33.01 -0.22 -8.09
C GLU A 115 -33.50 0.19 -6.69
N ASN A 116 -34.52 -0.50 -6.15
CA ASN A 116 -35.02 -0.27 -4.79
C ASN A 116 -34.08 -0.81 -3.68
N GLU A 117 -33.05 -1.57 -4.05
CA GLU A 117 -32.03 -2.14 -3.15
C GLU A 117 -30.68 -1.40 -3.26
N TYR A 118 -30.60 -0.37 -4.12
CA TYR A 118 -29.42 0.48 -4.27
C TYR A 118 -28.98 1.08 -2.93
N GLY A 119 -27.68 1.14 -2.72
CA GLY A 119 -27.11 1.51 -1.43
C GLY A 119 -25.59 1.46 -1.40
N ASN A 120 -25.06 1.66 -0.19
CA ASN A 120 -23.63 1.66 0.10
C ASN A 120 -23.24 0.38 0.83
N ILE A 121 -22.10 -0.20 0.49
CA ILE A 121 -21.55 -1.37 1.14
C ILE A 121 -20.04 -1.19 1.30
N ASP A 122 -19.57 -1.33 2.54
CA ASP A 122 -18.15 -1.35 2.86
C ASP A 122 -17.71 -2.75 3.27
N TYR A 123 -16.72 -3.28 2.55
CA TYR A 123 -16.03 -4.51 2.87
C TYR A 123 -14.69 -4.19 3.50
N ILE A 124 -14.39 -4.79 4.64
CA ILE A 124 -13.19 -4.50 5.42
C ILE A 124 -12.50 -5.79 5.81
N ALA A 125 -11.16 -5.77 5.79
CA ALA A 125 -10.31 -6.79 6.38
C ALA A 125 -9.33 -6.13 7.34
N ARG A 126 -9.32 -6.61 8.58
CA ARG A 126 -8.41 -6.20 9.65
C ARG A 126 -7.99 -7.42 10.45
N SER A 127 -6.94 -7.28 11.23
CA SER A 127 -6.75 -8.17 12.37
C SER A 127 -7.76 -7.89 13.48
N LYS A 128 -8.01 -8.89 14.32
CA LYS A 128 -8.83 -8.79 15.53
C LYS A 128 -8.30 -7.75 16.50
N ALA A 129 -6.98 -7.70 16.67
CA ALA A 129 -6.32 -6.68 17.49
C ALA A 129 -6.51 -5.27 16.90
N GLY A 130 -6.52 -5.16 15.56
CA GLY A 130 -6.74 -3.91 14.83
C GLY A 130 -8.15 -3.38 14.88
N LEU A 131 -9.15 -4.25 14.86
CA LEU A 131 -10.56 -3.85 14.84
C LEU A 131 -10.96 -3.03 16.07
N ASN A 132 -10.48 -3.44 17.25
CA ASN A 132 -10.85 -2.84 18.54
C ASN A 132 -9.86 -1.79 19.04
N SER A 133 -8.79 -1.53 18.30
CA SER A 133 -7.74 -0.61 18.74
C SER A 133 -8.10 0.84 18.39
N THR A 134 -7.94 1.71 19.38
CA THR A 134 -8.06 3.17 19.22
C THR A 134 -6.71 3.85 19.00
N ASN A 135 -5.61 3.08 18.96
CA ASN A 135 -4.26 3.58 18.74
C ASN A 135 -3.66 3.04 17.43
N ASP A 136 -2.56 3.65 17.00
CA ASP A 136 -1.86 3.29 15.76
C ASP A 136 -0.79 2.20 15.95
N ILE A 137 -0.75 1.54 17.12
CA ILE A 137 0.25 0.51 17.41
C ILE A 137 -0.01 -0.68 16.48
N GLY A 138 1.03 -1.06 15.75
CA GLY A 138 1.02 -2.24 14.90
C GLY A 138 1.01 -3.52 15.71
N ASP A 139 0.38 -4.56 15.19
CA ASP A 139 0.29 -5.89 15.80
C ASP A 139 1.28 -6.90 15.20
N PHE A 140 2.00 -6.50 14.15
CA PHE A 140 3.05 -7.29 13.53
C PHE A 140 4.42 -6.63 13.73
N SER A 141 5.36 -7.36 14.32
CA SER A 141 6.74 -6.88 14.51
C SER A 141 7.54 -7.06 13.22
N ILE A 142 8.34 -6.05 12.86
CA ILE A 142 9.14 -6.04 11.63
C ILE A 142 10.64 -5.91 11.95
N PRO A 143 11.54 -6.34 11.04
CA PRO A 143 12.95 -6.02 11.16
C PRO A 143 13.18 -4.52 11.34
N ASN A 144 13.98 -4.14 12.34
CA ASN A 144 14.32 -2.74 12.66
C ASN A 144 15.68 -2.30 12.10
N LYS A 145 16.25 -3.10 11.19
CA LYS A 145 17.50 -2.88 10.48
C LYS A 145 17.36 -3.41 9.05
N GLY A 146 18.21 -2.92 8.16
CA GLY A 146 18.18 -3.28 6.75
C GLY A 146 17.04 -2.59 6.01
N ILE A 147 16.66 -3.15 4.87
CA ILE A 147 15.57 -2.65 4.02
C ILE A 147 14.49 -3.71 4.05
N ILE A 148 13.27 -3.33 4.40
CA ILE A 148 12.09 -4.20 4.30
C ILE A 148 11.23 -3.76 3.12
N ALA A 149 10.53 -4.69 2.48
CA ALA A 149 9.60 -4.40 1.40
C ALA A 149 8.31 -5.23 1.48
N PHE A 150 7.26 -4.68 0.88
CA PHE A 150 5.97 -5.32 0.62
C PHE A 150 5.29 -4.62 -0.56
N GLU A 151 4.31 -5.29 -1.15
CA GLU A 151 3.50 -4.76 -2.25
C GLU A 151 2.01 -4.75 -1.91
N MET A 152 1.29 -3.86 -2.57
CA MET A 152 -0.15 -3.73 -2.50
C MET A 152 -0.69 -3.69 -3.93
N GLU A 153 -1.69 -4.50 -4.23
CA GLU A 153 -2.31 -4.54 -5.55
C GLU A 153 -3.83 -4.30 -5.46
N LEU A 154 -4.33 -3.42 -6.33
CA LEU A 154 -5.73 -3.10 -6.48
C LEU A 154 -6.19 -3.54 -7.87
N LYS A 155 -7.24 -4.37 -7.93
CA LYS A 155 -8.03 -4.61 -9.14
C LYS A 155 -9.23 -3.66 -9.12
N ILE A 156 -9.16 -2.65 -9.97
CA ILE A 156 -10.06 -1.50 -10.03
C ILE A 156 -10.99 -1.58 -11.25
N PRO A 157 -12.13 -0.85 -11.24
CA PRO A 157 -13.03 -0.79 -12.39
C PRO A 157 -12.32 -0.30 -13.66
N THR A 158 -12.62 -0.99 -14.77
CA THR A 158 -12.12 -0.64 -16.12
C THR A 158 -13.18 0.07 -16.97
N VAL A 159 -14.39 0.20 -16.43
CA VAL A 159 -15.53 0.87 -17.04
C VAL A 159 -15.90 2.13 -16.25
N ALA A 160 -16.57 3.08 -16.90
CA ALA A 160 -17.15 4.21 -16.20
C ALA A 160 -18.21 3.72 -15.20
N VAL A 161 -18.22 4.29 -14.00
CA VAL A 161 -19.10 3.84 -12.91
C VAL A 161 -20.48 4.51 -12.91
N GLY A 162 -20.72 5.49 -13.80
CA GLY A 162 -21.99 6.19 -13.89
C GLY A 162 -22.27 7.00 -12.63
N ASN A 163 -23.47 6.87 -12.06
CA ASN A 163 -23.82 7.53 -10.80
C ASN A 163 -23.34 6.76 -9.55
N SER A 164 -22.72 5.60 -9.76
CA SER A 164 -22.15 4.77 -8.70
C SER A 164 -20.75 5.25 -8.34
N SER A 165 -20.24 4.81 -7.18
CA SER A 165 -18.85 5.08 -6.79
C SER A 165 -18.16 3.82 -6.29
N TYR A 166 -16.84 3.81 -6.42
CA TYR A 166 -15.99 2.75 -5.91
C TYR A 166 -14.74 3.34 -5.28
N ILE A 167 -14.40 2.83 -4.10
CA ILE A 167 -13.19 3.16 -3.35
C ILE A 167 -12.50 1.85 -2.96
N SER A 168 -11.17 1.80 -3.10
CA SER A 168 -10.32 0.66 -2.73
C SER A 168 -9.13 1.23 -1.97
N ASN A 169 -8.91 0.83 -0.73
CA ASN A 169 -7.80 1.29 0.09
C ASN A 169 -7.08 0.11 0.75
N ILE A 170 -5.75 0.18 0.76
CA ILE A 170 -4.90 -0.62 1.62
C ILE A 170 -4.08 0.36 2.46
N ASP A 171 -4.27 0.30 3.76
CA ASP A 171 -3.63 1.17 4.72
C ASP A 171 -2.65 0.38 5.60
N PHE A 172 -1.65 1.06 6.11
CA PHE A 172 -0.93 0.57 7.28
C PHE A 172 -0.74 1.64 8.34
N THR A 173 -0.75 1.21 9.60
CA THR A 173 -0.36 2.00 10.76
C THR A 173 0.76 1.31 11.51
N GLY A 174 1.60 2.07 12.20
CA GLY A 174 2.62 1.50 13.07
C GLY A 174 3.25 2.54 13.98
N VAL A 175 4.12 2.10 14.88
CA VAL A 175 4.91 3.00 15.72
C VAL A 175 6.40 2.81 15.51
N THR A 176 7.14 3.91 15.52
CA THR A 176 8.59 3.90 15.55
C THR A 176 9.11 3.57 16.93
N ASN A 177 10.36 3.14 17.03
CA ASN A 177 11.00 2.82 18.30
C ASN A 177 11.23 4.03 19.24
N ASN A 178 10.91 5.25 18.80
CA ASN A 178 10.96 6.48 19.60
C ASN A 178 9.58 7.14 19.80
N GLY A 179 8.48 6.41 19.56
CA GLY A 179 7.13 6.86 19.93
C GLY A 179 6.46 7.80 18.93
N TYR A 180 6.78 7.68 17.64
CA TYR A 180 6.01 8.31 16.58
C TYR A 180 5.07 7.30 15.94
N THR A 181 3.85 7.72 15.71
CA THR A 181 2.89 7.02 14.85
C THR A 181 3.26 7.26 13.40
N VAL A 182 3.18 6.22 12.58
CA VAL A 182 3.28 6.25 11.13
C VAL A 182 1.97 5.74 10.55
N ARG A 183 1.44 6.44 9.54
CA ARG A 183 0.24 6.06 8.79
C ARG A 183 0.53 6.13 7.31
N SER A 184 0.05 5.17 6.55
CA SER A 184 0.17 5.15 5.10
C SER A 184 -1.14 4.67 4.49
N ASN A 185 -1.44 5.19 3.32
CA ASN A 185 -2.57 4.77 2.50
C ASN A 185 -2.07 4.53 1.07
N TYR A 186 -2.59 3.49 0.43
CA TYR A 186 -2.63 3.33 -1.02
C TYR A 186 -4.07 3.15 -1.44
N GLY A 187 -4.55 4.05 -2.29
CA GLY A 187 -5.98 4.19 -2.55
C GLY A 187 -6.32 4.43 -4.01
N PHE A 188 -7.44 3.89 -4.43
CA PHE A 188 -8.12 4.23 -5.67
C PHE A 188 -9.54 4.70 -5.36
N HIS A 189 -10.01 5.73 -6.08
CA HIS A 189 -11.43 6.12 -6.05
C HIS A 189 -11.92 6.58 -7.42
N THR A 190 -13.21 6.39 -7.68
CA THR A 190 -13.92 6.86 -8.88
C THR A 190 -15.41 7.07 -8.59
N GLY A 191 -16.03 8.02 -9.29
CA GLY A 191 -17.47 8.32 -9.15
C GLY A 191 -17.83 8.90 -7.79
N THR A 192 -16.84 9.25 -6.97
CA THR A 192 -17.09 9.97 -5.72
C THR A 192 -17.51 11.40 -6.08
N TYR A 193 -18.60 11.85 -5.49
CA TYR A 193 -19.15 13.17 -5.77
C TYR A 193 -18.62 14.18 -4.76
N ASP A 194 -17.94 15.20 -5.26
CA ASP A 194 -17.64 16.40 -4.50
C ASP A 194 -18.73 17.47 -4.78
N PRO A 195 -19.44 17.96 -3.75
CA PRO A 195 -20.50 18.95 -3.93
C PRO A 195 -20.03 20.28 -4.55
N ASP A 196 -18.75 20.62 -4.41
CA ASP A 196 -18.17 21.87 -4.90
C ASP A 196 -17.46 21.68 -6.27
N PHE A 197 -17.01 20.46 -6.59
CA PHE A 197 -16.18 20.19 -7.78
C PHE A 197 -16.76 19.17 -8.79
N GLY A 198 -17.87 18.50 -8.46
CA GLY A 198 -18.55 17.53 -9.32
C GLY A 198 -18.03 16.10 -9.16
N GLU A 199 -18.23 15.28 -10.19
CA GLU A 199 -17.77 13.88 -10.18
C GLU A 199 -16.24 13.81 -10.23
N ASN A 200 -15.63 13.17 -9.24
CA ASN A 200 -14.19 13.00 -9.19
C ASN A 200 -13.76 11.98 -10.25
N PRO A 201 -12.77 12.34 -11.10
CA PRO A 201 -12.22 11.39 -12.05
C PRO A 201 -11.59 10.20 -11.32
N PRO A 202 -11.52 9.02 -11.96
CA PRO A 202 -10.74 7.90 -11.45
C PRO A 202 -9.34 8.37 -11.03
N THR A 203 -8.99 8.15 -9.76
CA THR A 203 -7.76 8.70 -9.17
C THR A 203 -7.08 7.64 -8.34
N LEU A 204 -5.77 7.50 -8.53
CA LEU A 204 -4.90 6.66 -7.73
C LEU A 204 -4.03 7.56 -6.85
N ASN A 205 -3.91 7.21 -5.57
CA ASN A 205 -3.13 7.99 -4.62
C ASN A 205 -2.38 7.09 -3.64
N TYR A 206 -1.28 7.61 -3.10
CA TYR A 206 -0.54 6.97 -2.03
C TYR A 206 0.11 8.01 -1.14
N SER A 207 0.26 7.68 0.14
CA SER A 207 0.76 8.61 1.14
C SER A 207 1.50 7.92 2.28
N LEU A 208 2.29 8.72 2.99
CA LEU A 208 2.94 8.35 4.23
C LEU A 208 3.00 9.58 5.11
N ALA A 209 2.46 9.50 6.33
CA ALA A 209 2.52 10.56 7.32
C ALA A 209 3.02 10.01 8.65
N TYR A 210 3.65 10.88 9.45
CA TYR A 210 3.99 10.55 10.82
C TYR A 210 3.73 11.72 11.77
N ARG A 211 3.50 11.40 13.04
CA ARG A 211 3.26 12.34 14.15
C ARG A 211 3.66 11.71 15.49
N VAL A 212 3.78 12.51 16.55
CA VAL A 212 4.02 11.94 17.90
C VAL A 212 2.79 11.13 18.33
N SER A 213 2.99 9.95 18.92
CA SER A 213 1.90 9.01 19.22
C SER A 213 0.89 9.50 20.27
N ASP A 214 1.26 10.50 21.10
CA ASP A 214 0.35 11.17 22.02
C ASP A 214 -0.53 12.23 21.33
N ASN A 215 -0.48 12.28 20.00
CA ASN A 215 -1.14 13.25 19.14
C ASN A 215 -0.67 14.70 19.32
N SER A 216 0.46 14.93 19.99
CA SER A 216 1.10 16.25 20.01
C SER A 216 1.91 16.51 18.74
N GLY A 217 2.09 17.80 18.42
CA GLY A 217 2.94 18.23 17.30
C GLY A 217 2.28 18.16 15.92
N PRO A 218 3.01 18.61 14.87
CA PRO A 218 2.52 18.65 13.50
C PRO A 218 2.57 17.27 12.83
N ASP A 219 1.64 17.04 11.91
CA ASP A 219 1.72 15.92 10.98
C ASP A 219 2.77 16.23 9.90
N HIS A 220 3.52 15.21 9.48
CA HIS A 220 4.50 15.31 8.40
C HIS A 220 4.08 14.44 7.21
N PRO A 221 3.21 14.93 6.31
CA PRO A 221 2.68 14.14 5.22
C PRO A 221 3.59 14.15 3.99
N TYR A 222 3.72 12.99 3.37
CA TYR A 222 4.06 12.80 1.97
C TYR A 222 2.81 12.29 1.26
N PHE A 223 2.41 12.93 0.17
CA PHE A 223 1.22 12.58 -0.59
C PHE A 223 1.48 12.66 -2.10
N LYS A 224 1.01 11.67 -2.83
CA LYS A 224 0.98 11.65 -4.29
C LYS A 224 -0.39 11.20 -4.76
N SER A 225 -0.87 11.85 -5.82
CA SER A 225 -2.13 11.54 -6.47
C SER A 225 -1.95 11.71 -7.98
N GLN A 226 -2.58 10.82 -8.75
CA GLN A 226 -2.60 10.89 -10.21
C GLN A 226 -3.98 10.53 -10.74
N ASN A 227 -4.45 11.32 -11.71
CA ASN A 227 -5.65 11.00 -12.46
C ASN A 227 -5.36 9.80 -13.37
N MET A 228 -6.28 8.86 -13.36
CA MET A 228 -6.23 7.67 -14.19
C MET A 228 -7.02 7.94 -15.47
N THR A 229 -6.33 8.03 -16.61
CA THR A 229 -6.96 8.42 -17.88
C THR A 229 -7.46 7.25 -18.71
N ASN A 230 -7.00 6.00 -18.47
CA ASN A 230 -7.52 4.76 -19.08
C ASN A 230 -6.96 3.53 -18.35
N ASN A 231 -7.76 2.88 -17.50
CA ASN A 231 -7.36 1.70 -16.70
C ASN A 231 -7.36 0.40 -17.52
N MET A 232 -6.67 0.35 -18.67
CA MET A 232 -6.80 -0.78 -19.61
C MET A 232 -6.50 -2.16 -18.99
N ASN A 233 -5.59 -2.22 -18.01
CA ASN A 233 -5.23 -3.48 -17.37
C ASN A 233 -6.02 -3.77 -16.09
N GLY A 234 -6.79 -2.81 -15.55
CA GLY A 234 -7.55 -2.98 -14.30
C GLY A 234 -6.74 -3.20 -13.02
N TYR A 235 -5.44 -3.48 -13.11
CA TYR A 235 -4.56 -3.68 -11.95
C TYR A 235 -3.65 -2.48 -11.73
N GLN A 236 -3.53 -2.04 -10.49
CA GLN A 236 -2.60 -1.02 -10.03
C GLN A 236 -1.82 -1.59 -8.85
N ARG A 237 -0.51 -1.42 -8.85
CA ARG A 237 0.38 -2.00 -7.84
C ARG A 237 1.33 -0.97 -7.27
N LEU A 238 1.44 -0.94 -5.95
CA LEU A 238 2.40 -0.12 -5.21
C LEU A 238 3.33 -1.02 -4.40
N GLY A 239 4.62 -0.90 -4.63
CA GLY A 239 5.66 -1.44 -3.76
C GLY A 239 6.13 -0.36 -2.81
N ILE A 240 6.28 -0.69 -1.53
CA ILE A 240 6.87 0.17 -0.53
C ILE A 240 8.13 -0.52 0.00
N TYR A 241 9.24 0.21 0.08
CA TYR A 241 10.46 -0.26 0.74
C TYR A 241 10.96 0.76 1.75
N ILE A 242 11.26 0.28 2.96
CA ILE A 242 11.64 1.11 4.11
C ILE A 242 13.06 0.73 4.50
N ASN A 243 14.00 1.66 4.31
CA ASN A 243 15.35 1.51 4.81
C ASN A 243 15.37 1.90 6.28
N GLN A 244 15.37 0.92 7.18
CA GLN A 244 15.37 1.12 8.61
C GLN A 244 16.65 1.79 9.11
N ASN A 245 17.77 1.66 8.39
CA ASN A 245 19.06 2.24 8.79
C ASN A 245 19.10 3.75 8.51
N THR A 246 18.68 4.16 7.31
CA THR A 246 18.67 5.58 6.91
C THR A 246 17.35 6.28 7.22
N LYS A 247 16.32 5.50 7.56
CA LYS A 247 14.93 5.91 7.79
C LYS A 247 14.23 6.42 6.54
N GLN A 248 14.75 6.12 5.36
CA GLN A 248 14.17 6.57 4.10
C GLN A 248 13.08 5.58 3.65
N VAL A 249 12.01 6.10 3.06
CA VAL A 249 10.92 5.31 2.48
C VAL A 249 10.86 5.57 0.99
N GLY A 250 10.92 4.50 0.21
CA GLY A 250 10.81 4.51 -1.23
C GLY A 250 9.57 3.80 -1.73
N PHE A 251 9.20 4.13 -2.96
CA PHE A 251 7.97 3.69 -3.60
C PHE A 251 8.24 3.21 -5.02
N ILE A 252 7.57 2.13 -5.43
CA ILE A 252 7.56 1.63 -6.80
C ILE A 252 6.10 1.60 -7.26
N LEU A 253 5.74 2.42 -8.24
CA LEU A 253 4.37 2.49 -8.73
C LEU A 253 4.30 1.84 -10.12
N ASN A 254 3.51 0.77 -10.25
CA ASN A 254 3.34 0.00 -11.49
C ASN A 254 4.69 -0.35 -12.16
N GLY A 255 5.68 -0.75 -11.37
CA GLY A 255 7.02 -1.11 -11.84
C GLY A 255 7.98 0.06 -12.07
N VAL A 256 7.53 1.31 -11.90
CA VAL A 256 8.40 2.50 -11.99
C VAL A 256 8.87 2.89 -10.60
N ASP A 257 10.16 2.64 -10.32
CA ASP A 257 10.81 3.04 -9.07
C ASP A 257 10.91 4.57 -8.98
N GLN A 258 10.32 5.12 -7.93
CA GLN A 258 10.35 6.55 -7.63
C GLN A 258 11.55 6.92 -6.74
N GLY A 259 12.34 5.94 -6.28
CA GLY A 259 13.39 6.14 -5.29
C GLY A 259 12.82 6.46 -3.90
N TYR A 260 13.70 6.90 -3.01
CA TYR A 260 13.33 7.40 -1.69
C TYR A 260 12.65 8.76 -1.80
N GLN A 261 11.41 8.84 -1.34
CA GLN A 261 10.57 10.04 -1.46
C GLN A 261 10.12 10.61 -0.12
N SER A 262 10.25 9.83 0.97
CA SER A 262 9.90 10.27 2.32
C SER A 262 10.91 9.74 3.34
N ASN A 263 10.79 10.21 4.59
CA ASN A 263 11.61 9.80 5.71
C ASN A 263 10.75 9.52 6.94
N LEU A 264 11.19 8.60 7.78
CA LEU A 264 10.65 8.35 9.11
C LEU A 264 11.51 9.04 10.19
N PRO A 265 10.92 9.45 11.31
CA PRO A 265 11.65 10.07 12.41
C PRO A 265 12.59 9.07 13.12
N ALA A 266 12.25 7.77 13.10
CA ALA A 266 13.08 6.68 13.57
C ALA A 266 12.63 5.34 12.91
N PRO A 267 13.38 4.24 13.11
CA PRO A 267 13.00 2.93 12.59
C PRO A 267 11.60 2.50 13.06
N LEU A 268 10.81 1.96 12.13
CA LEU A 268 9.49 1.42 12.40
C LEU A 268 9.63 0.10 13.17
N ALA A 269 8.94 -0.05 14.29
CA ALA A 269 9.05 -1.22 15.16
C ALA A 269 7.97 -2.27 14.87
N ASN A 270 6.77 -1.81 14.51
CA ASN A 270 5.63 -2.65 14.20
C ASN A 270 4.77 -2.02 13.11
N ILE A 271 3.93 -2.86 12.50
CA ILE A 271 2.99 -2.48 11.46
C ILE A 271 1.68 -3.24 11.68
N ARG A 272 0.59 -2.66 11.22
CA ARG A 272 -0.74 -3.27 11.12
C ARG A 272 -1.34 -2.82 9.81
N PHE A 273 -1.93 -3.74 9.07
CA PHE A 273 -2.58 -3.46 7.80
C PHE A 273 -4.10 -3.45 7.95
N SER A 274 -4.77 -2.64 7.12
CA SER A 274 -6.21 -2.74 6.92
C SER A 274 -6.54 -2.56 5.45
N ILE A 275 -7.55 -3.30 4.99
CA ILE A 275 -8.03 -3.25 3.62
C ILE A 275 -9.50 -2.87 3.64
N MET A 276 -9.90 -1.97 2.74
CA MET A 276 -11.28 -1.51 2.62
C MET A 276 -11.67 -1.36 1.16
N ASN A 277 -12.79 -1.96 0.76
CA ASN A 277 -13.46 -1.64 -0.49
C ASN A 277 -14.86 -1.09 -0.20
N GLY A 278 -15.11 0.15 -0.60
CA GLY A 278 -16.40 0.81 -0.47
C GLY A 278 -17.08 0.93 -1.83
N ILE A 279 -18.36 0.55 -1.91
CA ILE A 279 -19.14 0.61 -3.14
C ILE A 279 -20.46 1.32 -2.87
N ALA A 280 -20.74 2.34 -3.66
CA ALA A 280 -22.05 2.97 -3.72
C ALA A 280 -22.71 2.60 -5.05
N ILE A 281 -23.73 1.74 -5.02
CA ILE A 281 -24.41 1.27 -6.23
C ILE A 281 -25.65 2.12 -6.45
N TYR A 282 -25.64 2.94 -7.49
CA TYR A 282 -26.76 3.77 -7.94
C TYR A 282 -27.05 3.64 -9.44
N SER A 283 -26.40 2.68 -10.10
CA SER A 283 -26.53 2.41 -11.52
C SER A 283 -25.91 1.05 -11.87
N GLU A 284 -26.25 0.50 -13.04
CA GLU A 284 -25.92 -0.89 -13.40
C GLU A 284 -24.47 -1.10 -13.90
N GLN A 285 -23.71 -0.03 -14.13
CA GLN A 285 -22.40 -0.11 -14.81
C GLN A 285 -21.35 -0.92 -14.05
N LEU A 286 -21.45 -0.98 -12.72
CA LEU A 286 -20.53 -1.77 -11.90
C LEU A 286 -20.90 -3.26 -11.88
N PHE A 287 -22.09 -3.66 -12.32
CA PHE A 287 -22.54 -5.05 -12.26
C PHE A 287 -21.62 -5.98 -13.06
N GLY A 288 -21.35 -7.14 -12.49
CA GLY A 288 -20.46 -8.15 -13.03
C GLY A 288 -18.96 -7.83 -12.90
N GLN A 289 -18.59 -6.63 -12.45
CA GLN A 289 -17.18 -6.31 -12.19
C GLN A 289 -16.66 -7.16 -11.04
N GLU A 290 -15.47 -7.72 -11.25
CA GLU A 290 -14.71 -8.42 -10.22
C GLU A 290 -13.59 -7.51 -9.75
N LEU A 291 -13.65 -7.12 -8.48
CA LEU A 291 -12.74 -6.15 -7.87
C LEU A 291 -12.01 -6.81 -6.71
N SER A 292 -10.79 -6.39 -6.43
CA SER A 292 -9.98 -6.96 -5.36
C SER A 292 -8.93 -6.02 -4.83
N SER A 293 -8.53 -6.24 -3.58
CA SER A 293 -7.39 -5.59 -2.93
C SER A 293 -6.52 -6.68 -2.31
N GLU A 294 -5.22 -6.63 -2.56
CA GLU A 294 -4.28 -7.67 -2.13
C GLU A 294 -3.06 -7.05 -1.46
N LEU A 295 -2.74 -7.55 -0.27
CA LEU A 295 -1.46 -7.28 0.40
C LEU A 295 -0.50 -8.44 0.07
N ILE A 296 0.69 -8.11 -0.39
CA ILE A 296 1.71 -9.09 -0.79
C ILE A 296 2.92 -8.88 0.10
N THR A 297 3.17 -9.86 0.96
CA THR A 297 4.23 -9.79 1.99
C THR A 297 5.21 -10.94 1.90
N ASP A 298 4.93 -11.98 1.12
CA ASP A 298 5.87 -13.06 0.90
C ASP A 298 6.88 -12.70 -0.18
N ARG A 299 8.17 -12.88 0.11
CA ARG A 299 9.25 -12.56 -0.83
C ARG A 299 9.16 -13.26 -2.18
N ASP A 300 8.58 -14.47 -2.24
CA ASP A 300 8.50 -15.25 -3.47
C ASP A 300 7.34 -14.73 -4.37
N ASP A 301 6.44 -13.91 -3.82
CA ASP A 301 5.30 -13.30 -4.51
C ASP A 301 5.51 -11.82 -4.90
N LEU A 302 6.55 -11.17 -4.37
CA LEU A 302 6.92 -9.79 -4.74
C LEU A 302 7.40 -9.75 -6.20
N GLN A 303 6.92 -8.77 -6.97
CA GLN A 303 7.19 -8.67 -8.41
C GLN A 303 8.22 -7.61 -8.77
N PHE A 304 8.40 -6.60 -7.92
CA PHE A 304 9.32 -5.51 -8.18
C PHE A 304 10.75 -5.84 -7.79
N ILE A 305 11.68 -5.08 -8.39
CA ILE A 305 13.10 -5.17 -8.07
C ILE A 305 13.40 -4.14 -6.99
N TYR A 306 13.96 -4.60 -5.88
CA TYR A 306 14.30 -3.78 -4.73
C TYR A 306 15.81 -3.53 -4.63
N PRO A 307 16.24 -2.53 -3.82
CA PRO A 307 17.65 -2.37 -3.49
C PRO A 307 18.28 -3.66 -2.93
N PRO A 308 19.61 -3.84 -3.06
CA PRO A 308 20.29 -4.99 -2.47
C PRO A 308 20.03 -5.14 -0.97
N ASP A 309 20.10 -6.38 -0.48
CA ASP A 309 19.88 -6.74 0.92
C ASP A 309 18.47 -6.42 1.46
N THR A 310 17.49 -6.26 0.57
CA THR A 310 16.08 -6.12 0.96
C THR A 310 15.50 -7.45 1.40
N THR A 311 14.69 -7.41 2.46
CA THR A 311 13.90 -8.54 2.93
C THR A 311 12.41 -8.25 2.80
N ASP A 312 11.59 -9.29 2.87
CA ASP A 312 10.18 -9.12 3.21
C ASP A 312 10.00 -8.58 4.66
N ILE A 313 8.74 -8.37 5.07
CA ILE A 313 8.42 -7.88 6.41
C ILE A 313 8.72 -8.90 7.53
N CYS A 314 8.99 -10.16 7.20
CA CYS A 314 9.39 -11.22 8.14
C CYS A 314 10.92 -11.35 8.25
N GLY A 315 11.69 -10.68 7.39
CA GLY A 315 13.15 -10.73 7.36
C GLY A 315 13.74 -11.79 6.42
N ASN A 316 12.96 -12.38 5.52
CA ASN A 316 13.49 -13.26 4.49
C ASN A 316 14.02 -12.44 3.30
N THR A 317 15.25 -12.71 2.85
CA THR A 317 15.88 -12.01 1.71
C THR A 317 15.13 -12.24 0.40
N ILE A 318 14.86 -11.16 -0.34
CA ILE A 318 14.28 -11.13 -1.70
C ILE A 318 15.37 -11.35 -2.75
#